data_AF-A0A1Y3P6S9-F1
#
_entry.id   AF-A0A1Y3P6S9-F1
#
_cell.length_a   1.000
_cell.length_b   1.000
_cell.length_c   1.000
_cell.angle_alpha   90.00
_cell.angle_beta   90.00
_cell.angle_gamma   90.00
#
_symmetry.space_group_name_H-M   'P 1'
#
loop_
_entity.id
_entity.type
_entity.pdbx_description
1 polymer ?
#
loop_
_entity_poly.entity_id
_entity_poly.type
_entity_poly.pdbx_seq_one_letter_code
_entity_poly.pdbx_strand_id
1 'polypeptide(L)' 'MLSQAQAKVSELLGVAALRIAPLQDAVDLGLATDSEVESLNVWKLYRVNVLRVVDLAGYPQSIEWPVLPDI' A
#
# COMPACT_ATOMS: atom_id res chain seq x y z
N MET A 1 13.79 4.88 -16.62
CA MET A 1 12.79 5.83 -16.07
C MET A 1 11.44 5.14 -15.88
N LEU A 2 10.72 4.75 -16.95
CA LEU A 2 9.44 4.00 -16.82
C LEU A 2 9.59 2.65 -16.09
N SER A 3 10.61 1.86 -16.43
CA SER A 3 10.89 0.56 -15.80
C SER A 3 11.24 0.66 -14.31
N GLN A 4 11.91 1.74 -13.89
CA GLN A 4 12.26 1.97 -12.48
C GLN A 4 11.02 2.36 -11.66
N ALA A 5 10.16 3.21 -12.21
CA ALA A 5 8.90 3.57 -11.57
C ALA A 5 7.97 2.35 -11.42
N GLN A 6 7.86 1.51 -12.45
CA GLN A 6 7.10 0.26 -12.37
C GLN A 6 7.69 -0.72 -11.35
N ALA A 7 9.02 -0.88 -11.31
CA ALA A 7 9.68 -1.71 -10.30
C ALA A 7 9.38 -1.22 -8.88
N LYS A 8 9.41 0.11 -8.65
CA LYS A 8 9.10 0.69 -7.35
C LYS A 8 7.63 0.50 -6.96
N VAL A 9 6.69 0.67 -7.90
CA VAL A 9 5.27 0.34 -7.66
C VAL A 9 5.14 -1.12 -7.20
N SER A 10 5.74 -2.07 -7.93
CA SER A 10 5.68 -3.50 -7.57
C SER A 10 6.27 -3.78 -6.20
N GLU A 11 7.41 -3.16 -5.85
CA GLU A 11 8.04 -3.27 -4.53
C GLU A 11 7.10 -2.79 -3.42
N LEU A 12 6.54 -1.58 -3.55
CA LEU A 12 5.67 -0.97 -2.54
C LEU A 12 4.34 -1.74 -2.39
N LEU A 13 3.79 -2.27 -3.48
CA LEU A 13 2.63 -3.16 -3.43
C LEU A 13 2.93 -4.49 -2.74
N GLY A 14 4.13 -5.04 -2.94
CA GLY A 14 4.59 -6.23 -2.23
C GLY A 14 4.67 -6.01 -0.71
N VAL A 15 5.25 -4.87 -0.29
CA VAL A 15 5.29 -4.49 1.14
C VAL A 15 3.87 -4.37 1.72
N ALA A 16 2.98 -3.66 1.02
CA ALA A 16 1.60 -3.51 1.47
C ALA A 16 0.87 -4.87 1.55
N ALA A 17 1.06 -5.75 0.57
CA ALA A 17 0.46 -7.09 0.58
C ALA A 17 0.91 -7.93 1.78
N LEU A 18 2.20 -7.90 2.12
CA LEU A 18 2.77 -8.62 3.26
C LEU A 18 2.21 -8.12 4.61
N ARG A 19 1.84 -6.84 4.70
CA ARG A 19 1.25 -6.26 5.91
C ARG A 19 -0.27 -6.49 5.98
N ILE A 20 -0.95 -6.39 4.83
CA ILE A 20 -2.40 -6.59 4.73
C ILE A 20 -2.80 -8.04 5.01
N ALA A 21 -2.03 -9.04 4.53
CA ALA A 21 -2.42 -10.44 4.65
C ALA A 21 -2.77 -10.88 6.09
N PRO A 22 -1.88 -10.76 7.10
CA PRO A 22 -2.23 -11.19 8.46
C PRO A 22 -3.35 -10.37 9.10
N LEU A 23 -3.43 -9.07 8.80
CA LEU A 23 -4.50 -8.20 9.32
C LEU A 23 -5.86 -8.56 8.72
N GLN A 24 -5.88 -8.90 7.43
CA GLN A 24 -7.09 -9.37 6.75
C GLN A 24 -7.50 -10.74 7.27
N ASP A 25 -6.56 -11.67 7.50
CA ASP A 25 -6.85 -12.96 8.11
C ASP A 25 -7.50 -12.79 9.49
N ALA A 26 -6.98 -11.88 10.31
CA ALA A 26 -7.56 -11.57 11.62
C ALA A 26 -8.99 -11.02 11.50
N VAL A 27 -9.26 -10.15 10.53
CA VAL A 27 -10.62 -9.63 10.27
C VAL A 27 -11.55 -10.74 9.78
N ASP A 28 -11.09 -11.56 8.84
CA ASP A 28 -11.88 -12.63 8.22
C ASP A 28 -12.23 -13.74 9.22
N LEU A 29 -11.33 -14.00 10.18
CA LEU A 29 -11.56 -14.94 11.29
C LEU A 29 -12.34 -14.33 12.46
N GLY A 30 -12.66 -13.03 12.42
CA GLY A 30 -13.33 -12.32 13.51
C GLY A 30 -12.48 -12.18 14.77
N LEU A 31 -11.16 -12.19 14.62
CA LEU A 31 -10.16 -12.10 15.69
C LEU A 31 -9.46 -10.74 15.78
N ALA A 32 -9.66 -9.86 14.79
CA ALA A 32 -9.02 -8.57 14.74
C ALA A 32 -9.44 -7.67 15.91
N THR A 33 -8.44 -7.05 16.53
CA THR A 33 -8.61 -5.91 17.43
C THR A 33 -8.93 -4.63 16.67
N ASP A 34 -9.47 -3.63 17.35
CA ASP A 34 -9.75 -2.32 16.74
C ASP A 34 -8.49 -1.68 16.13
N SER A 35 -7.34 -1.85 16.77
CA SER A 35 -6.03 -1.39 16.27
C SER A 35 -5.59 -2.12 14.99
N GLU A 36 -5.84 -3.42 14.89
CA GLU A 36 -5.56 -4.19 13.67
C GLU A 36 -6.50 -3.79 12.52
N VAL A 37 -7.76 -3.47 12.82
CA VAL A 37 -8.71 -2.95 11.83
C VAL A 37 -8.27 -1.57 11.33
N GLU A 38 -7.85 -0.68 12.21
CA GLU A 38 -7.29 0.63 11.83
C GLU A 38 -6.04 0.46 10.97
N SER A 39 -5.10 -0.37 11.42
CA SER A 39 -3.90 -0.74 10.68
C SER A 39 -4.22 -1.27 9.28
N LEU A 40 -5.21 -2.16 9.16
CA LEU A 40 -5.65 -2.73 7.90
C LEU A 40 -6.16 -1.65 6.95
N ASN A 41 -6.94 -0.71 7.46
CA ASN A 41 -7.49 0.38 6.67
C ASN A 41 -6.39 1.32 6.16
N VAL A 42 -5.42 1.67 7.00
CA VAL A 42 -4.28 2.50 6.61
C VAL A 42 -3.44 1.81 5.53
N TRP A 43 -3.12 0.51 5.69
CA TRP A 43 -2.38 -0.23 4.66
C TRP A 43 -3.17 -0.40 3.35
N LYS A 44 -4.48 -0.62 3.41
CA LYS A 44 -5.34 -0.67 2.21
C LYS A 44 -5.35 0.68 1.48
N LEU A 45 -5.47 1.79 2.21
CA LEU A 45 -5.40 3.14 1.63
C LEU A 45 -4.04 3.39 0.98
N TYR A 46 -2.95 3.05 1.67
CA TYR A 46 -1.60 3.14 1.12
C TYR A 46 -1.46 2.34 -0.18
N ARG A 47 -1.93 1.09 -0.23
CA ARG A 47 -1.90 0.26 -1.44
C ARG A 47 -2.65 0.91 -2.61
N VAL A 48 -3.81 1.51 -2.35
CA VAL A 48 -4.58 2.25 -3.36
C VAL A 48 -3.82 3.48 -3.86
N ASN A 49 -3.20 4.24 -2.96
CA ASN A 49 -2.41 5.40 -3.34
C ASN A 49 -1.22 5.01 -4.22
N VAL A 50 -0.52 3.91 -3.89
CA VAL A 50 0.59 3.38 -4.72
C VAL A 50 0.09 2.97 -6.11
N LEU A 51 -1.08 2.31 -6.21
CA LEU A 51 -1.66 1.93 -7.50
C LEU A 51 -2.00 3.15 -8.38
N ARG A 52 -2.44 4.25 -7.77
CA ARG A 52 -2.87 5.48 -8.47
C ARG A 52 -1.72 6.40 -8.86
N VAL A 53 -0.48 6.11 -8.46
CA VAL A 53 0.70 6.90 -8.84
C VAL A 53 0.85 7.03 -10.36
N VAL A 54 0.45 6.00 -11.12
CA VAL A 54 0.51 6.00 -12.59
C VAL A 54 -0.42 7.00 -13.25
N ASP A 55 -1.45 7.46 -12.51
CA ASP A 55 -2.44 8.43 -12.99
C ASP A 55 -2.02 9.88 -12.71
N LEU A 56 -0.92 10.10 -11.97
CA LEU A 56 -0.45 11.44 -11.60
C LEU A 56 0.20 12.16 -12.79
N ALA A 57 -0.11 13.46 -12.91
CA ALA A 57 0.54 14.34 -13.86
C ALA A 57 2.05 14.40 -13.54
N GLY A 58 2.88 13.94 -14.49
CA GLY A 58 4.34 13.87 -14.29
C GLY A 58 4.88 12.43 -14.23
N TYR A 59 4.04 11.41 -14.14
CA TYR A 59 4.51 10.03 -14.25
C TYR A 59 5.14 9.76 -15.64
N PRO A 60 6.29 9.05 -15.73
CA PRO A 60 7.13 8.54 -14.64
C PRO A 60 8.31 9.49 -14.27
N GLN A 61 8.31 10.72 -14.77
CA GLN A 61 9.40 11.69 -14.65
C GLN A 61 9.48 12.35 -13.25
N SER A 62 8.33 12.61 -12.62
CA SER A 62 8.21 13.22 -11.30
C SER A 62 7.08 12.53 -10.55
N ILE A 63 7.44 11.80 -9.48
CA ILE A 63 6.52 10.99 -8.69
C ILE A 63 6.70 11.35 -7.22
N GLU A 64 5.62 11.80 -6.60
CA GLU A 64 5.52 11.87 -5.15
C GLU A 64 5.06 10.50 -4.63
N TRP A 65 6.01 9.73 -4.10
CA TRP A 65 5.70 8.39 -3.59
C TRP A 65 4.92 8.47 -2.29
N PRO A 66 3.86 7.65 -2.12
CA PRO A 66 3.17 7.55 -0.84
C PRO A 66 4.13 7.15 0.27
N VAL A 67 3.99 7.77 1.45
CA VAL A 67 4.81 7.46 2.63
C VAL A 67 4.31 6.15 3.24
N LEU A 68 5.25 5.29 3.65
CA LEU A 68 4.92 4.06 4.36
C LEU A 68 4.17 4.39 5.65
N PRO A 69 3.06 3.67 5.96
CA PRO A 69 2.42 3.76 7.26
C PRO A 69 3.38 3.45 8.40
N ASP A 70 3.39 4.33 9.41
CA ASP A 70 4.02 4.08 10.72
C ASP A 70 2.86 3.88 11.71
N ILE A 71 2.62 2.62 12.05
CA ILE A 71 1.51 2.13 12.88
C ILE A 71 2.04 1.16 13.93
#